data_AF-X1LCE7-F1
#
_entry.id   AF-X1LCE7-F1
#
_cell.length_a   1.000
_cell.length_b   1.000
_cell.length_c   1.000
_cell.angle_alpha   90.00
_cell.angle_beta   90.00
_cell.angle_gamma   90.00
#
_symmetry.space_group_name_H-M   'P 1'
#
loop_
_entity.id
_entity.type
_entity.pdbx_description
1 polymer ?
#
loop_
_entity_poly.entity_id
_entity_poly.type
_entity_poly.pdbx_seq_one_letter_code
_entity_poly.pdbx_strand_id
1 'polypeptide(L)'
;DRRLSELGLKARETREAPWGKPKRADEAWRGDEFNTLAIEKLLESCFFVQHCRDNATSLSEPQWWSMVHILAVFGKPGRNKIHEFSQPYPRYTERETEQKIAEALKAGEKEIGPHTCLFIQQNLGFSCPDDCLAKKEGAKSPAGLAAKLAALGVFNLTDLGNAERLVRRHGKNIRYSEERRRWLIWHGKVWEWDFGAKVMSLAKETARNILREAADEKDDDQRKELVKHAVRSESEARLTAMVNLAQSEPGIPVQNKELNSNPWFFNCLNGTVNLRTGELLPHNREDLITIRVPVNYDPMAPCKLWLEFLDQVTGGNTELAQYLQRAVGYSLTGDMRAQALFFSLWSRQ
;
A
#
# COMPACT_ATOMS: atom_id res chain seq x y z
N ASP A 1 16.92 34.13 -12.53
CA ASP A 1 15.64 34.73 -12.92
C ASP A 1 15.64 36.17 -12.44
N ARG A 2 15.28 37.13 -13.29
CA ARG A 2 15.32 38.58 -13.01
C ARG A 2 14.45 38.95 -11.78
N ARG A 3 13.47 38.10 -11.44
CA ARG A 3 12.61 38.20 -10.26
C ARG A 3 13.27 37.77 -8.94
N LEU A 4 14.32 36.95 -8.96
CA LEU A 4 15.06 36.55 -7.75
C LEU A 4 16.11 37.59 -7.34
N SER A 5 16.62 38.37 -8.29
CA SER A 5 17.54 39.49 -8.04
C SER A 5 16.88 40.69 -7.35
N GLU A 6 15.56 40.88 -7.53
CA GLU A 6 14.80 41.98 -6.92
C GLU A 6 14.50 41.75 -5.42
N LEU A 7 14.65 40.51 -4.93
CA LEU A 7 14.39 40.13 -3.54
C LEU A 7 15.65 40.16 -2.63
N GLY A 8 16.80 40.63 -3.13
CA GLY A 8 18.02 40.81 -2.33
C GLY A 8 18.66 39.53 -1.78
N LEU A 9 18.21 38.35 -2.21
CA LEU A 9 18.69 37.07 -1.69
C LEU A 9 19.91 36.58 -2.50
N LYS A 10 21.10 36.63 -1.90
CA LYS A 10 22.26 35.89 -2.42
C LYS A 10 22.04 34.40 -2.19
N ALA A 11 22.06 33.60 -3.26
CA ALA A 11 22.09 32.16 -3.17
C ALA A 11 23.32 31.73 -2.34
N ARG A 12 23.07 31.03 -1.24
CA ARG A 12 24.14 30.48 -0.41
C ARG A 12 24.70 29.27 -1.15
N GLU A 13 25.96 29.33 -1.56
CA GLU A 13 26.72 28.15 -1.98
C GLU A 13 26.66 27.13 -0.83
N THR A 14 25.95 26.04 -1.05
CA THR A 14 25.94 24.92 -0.09
C THR A 14 27.12 24.03 -0.41
N ARG A 15 28.07 23.93 0.54
CA ARG A 15 29.03 22.83 0.62
C ARG A 15 28.29 21.50 0.48
N GLU A 16 28.91 20.62 -0.31
CA GLU A 16 28.41 19.36 -0.88
C GLU A 16 27.45 18.57 0.02
N ALA A 17 26.30 18.21 -0.55
CA ALA A 17 25.46 17.17 0.01
C ALA A 17 26.12 15.79 -0.24
N PRO A 18 25.97 14.80 0.66
CA PRO A 18 26.60 13.47 0.53
C PRO A 18 26.11 12.64 -0.67
N TRP A 19 25.22 13.19 -1.51
CA TRP A 19 24.61 12.52 -2.65
C TRP A 19 24.77 13.44 -3.88
N GLY A 20 25.51 12.98 -4.88
CA GLY A 20 25.79 13.76 -6.09
C GLY A 20 24.51 14.22 -6.77
N LYS A 21 24.36 15.54 -6.95
CA LYS A 21 23.24 16.12 -7.69
C LYS A 21 23.28 15.64 -9.16
N PRO A 22 22.12 15.36 -9.80
CA PRO A 22 22.08 15.14 -11.25
C PRO A 22 22.63 16.36 -11.98
N LYS A 23 23.46 16.15 -13.01
CA LYS A 23 24.16 17.24 -13.72
C LYS A 23 23.31 17.83 -14.86
N ARG A 24 22.18 17.21 -15.21
CA ARG A 24 21.27 17.64 -16.29
C ARG A 24 19.80 17.42 -15.94
N ALA A 25 18.92 18.18 -16.59
CA ALA A 25 17.46 18.12 -16.45
C ALA A 25 16.81 16.75 -16.75
N ASP A 26 17.46 15.92 -17.57
CA ASP A 26 16.99 14.59 -18.00
C ASP A 26 17.50 13.43 -17.11
N GLU A 27 18.37 13.72 -16.15
CA GLU A 27 18.87 12.75 -15.17
C GLU A 27 17.92 12.68 -13.95
N ALA A 28 16.94 11.79 -14.02
CA ALA A 28 16.16 11.34 -12.88
C ALA A 28 17.06 10.86 -11.73
N TRP A 29 16.65 11.09 -10.47
CA TRP A 29 17.25 10.39 -9.33
C TRP A 29 17.01 8.88 -9.53
N ARG A 30 18.05 8.11 -9.88
CA ARG A 30 18.05 6.63 -9.79
C ARG A 30 16.92 5.88 -10.54
N GLY A 31 16.37 6.43 -11.63
CA GLY A 31 15.42 5.74 -12.54
C GLY A 31 13.92 5.87 -12.20
N ASP A 32 13.05 5.42 -13.11
CA ASP A 32 11.58 5.62 -13.02
C ASP A 32 10.92 4.82 -11.87
N GLU A 33 11.42 3.63 -11.52
CA GLU A 33 10.88 2.82 -10.41
C GLU A 33 11.17 3.50 -9.05
N PHE A 34 12.42 3.93 -8.82
CA PHE A 34 12.79 4.68 -7.62
C PHE A 34 11.98 5.97 -7.50
N ASN A 35 11.86 6.72 -8.59
CA ASN A 35 11.10 7.97 -8.61
C ASN A 35 9.61 7.76 -8.35
N THR A 36 9.03 6.68 -8.87
CA THR A 36 7.64 6.31 -8.56
C THR A 36 7.48 6.06 -7.06
N LEU A 37 8.37 5.28 -6.46
CA LEU A 37 8.36 5.03 -5.02
C LEU A 37 8.60 6.31 -4.19
N ALA A 38 9.51 7.18 -4.63
CA ALA A 38 9.77 8.46 -3.99
C ALA A 38 8.52 9.33 -3.97
N ILE A 39 7.78 9.38 -5.07
CA ILE A 39 6.53 10.12 -5.12
C ILE A 39 5.44 9.45 -4.27
N GLU A 40 5.31 8.12 -4.27
CA GLU A 40 4.39 7.43 -3.36
C GLU A 40 4.67 7.82 -1.90
N LYS A 41 5.93 7.74 -1.48
CA LYS A 41 6.36 8.12 -0.13
C LYS A 41 6.17 9.61 0.17
N LEU A 42 6.38 10.46 -0.83
CA LEU A 42 6.12 11.89 -0.74
C LEU A 42 4.64 12.17 -0.44
N LEU A 43 3.75 11.48 -1.15
CA LEU A 43 2.29 11.66 -1.02
C LEU A 43 1.74 11.08 0.28
N GLU A 44 2.40 10.07 0.84
CA GLU A 44 2.07 9.52 2.16
C GLU A 44 2.54 10.44 3.29
N SER A 45 3.67 11.15 3.11
CA SER A 45 4.43 11.71 4.23
C SER A 45 4.63 13.23 4.23
N CYS A 46 4.33 13.92 3.13
CA CYS A 46 4.53 15.37 3.02
C CYS A 46 3.23 16.16 3.02
N PHE A 47 2.95 16.83 4.14
CA PHE A 47 1.77 17.69 4.32
C PHE A 47 1.63 18.80 3.27
N PHE A 48 2.74 19.40 2.81
CA PHE A 48 2.66 20.46 1.80
C PHE A 48 2.20 19.94 0.44
N VAL A 49 2.73 18.80 0.01
CA VAL A 49 2.36 18.21 -1.28
C VAL A 49 0.94 17.65 -1.22
N GLN A 50 0.53 17.07 -0.09
CA GLN A 50 -0.86 16.70 0.17
C GLN A 50 -1.78 17.92 0.09
N HIS A 51 -1.43 19.04 0.74
CA HIS A 51 -2.18 20.28 0.64
C HIS A 51 -2.32 20.77 -0.80
N CYS A 52 -1.25 20.75 -1.59
CA CYS A 52 -1.30 21.16 -2.99
C CYS A 52 -2.22 20.26 -3.83
N ARG A 53 -2.19 18.94 -3.60
CA ARG A 53 -3.09 17.97 -4.26
C ARG A 53 -4.55 18.19 -3.84
N ASP A 54 -4.80 18.29 -2.55
CA ASP A 54 -6.16 18.28 -1.98
C ASP A 54 -6.88 19.62 -2.18
N ASN A 55 -6.13 20.71 -2.38
CA ASN A 55 -6.67 22.07 -2.53
C ASN A 55 -6.37 22.66 -3.92
N ALA A 56 -6.15 21.83 -4.93
CA ALA A 56 -5.71 22.25 -6.27
C ALA A 56 -6.62 23.32 -6.91
N THR A 57 -7.94 23.26 -6.68
CA THR A 57 -8.92 24.22 -7.23
C THR A 57 -8.80 25.65 -6.67
N SER A 58 -8.21 25.81 -5.49
CA SER A 58 -8.05 27.10 -4.80
C SER A 58 -6.59 27.42 -4.49
N LEU A 59 -5.65 26.66 -5.06
CA LEU A 59 -4.24 26.79 -4.76
C LEU A 59 -3.69 28.14 -5.27
N SER A 60 -2.79 28.76 -4.52
CA SER A 60 -2.12 29.98 -5.01
C SER A 60 -1.07 29.64 -6.07
N GLU A 61 -0.81 30.54 -7.02
CA GLU A 61 0.23 30.36 -8.05
C GLU A 61 1.63 30.07 -7.44
N PRO A 62 2.10 30.75 -6.37
CA PRO A 62 3.37 30.41 -5.75
C PRO A 62 3.43 29.00 -5.13
N GLN A 63 2.32 28.52 -4.54
CA GLN A 63 2.25 27.17 -3.99
C GLN A 63 2.21 26.11 -5.09
N TRP A 64 1.40 26.34 -6.12
CA TRP A 64 1.35 25.49 -7.31
C TRP A 64 2.73 25.39 -7.97
N TRP A 65 3.41 26.52 -8.16
CA TRP A 65 4.76 26.57 -8.71
C TRP A 65 5.77 25.78 -7.86
N SER A 66 5.66 25.88 -6.54
CA SER A 66 6.51 25.12 -5.62
C SER A 66 6.27 23.61 -5.72
N MET A 67 5.02 23.17 -5.89
CA MET A 67 4.69 21.76 -6.16
C MET A 67 5.34 21.26 -7.46
N VAL A 68 5.25 22.04 -8.55
CA VAL A 68 5.91 21.72 -9.83
C VAL A 68 7.42 21.56 -9.62
N HIS A 69 8.05 22.48 -8.90
CA HIS A 69 9.49 22.46 -8.63
C HIS A 69 9.93 21.28 -7.76
N ILE A 70 9.08 20.82 -6.84
CA ILE A 70 9.33 19.64 -6.00
C ILE A 70 9.20 18.35 -6.83
N LEU A 71 8.17 18.24 -7.68
CA LEU A 71 7.88 17.01 -8.40
C LEU A 71 8.73 16.83 -9.66
N ALA A 72 9.18 17.92 -10.29
CA ALA A 72 9.92 17.86 -11.56
C ALA A 72 11.24 17.07 -11.45
N VAL A 73 11.86 17.04 -10.26
CA VAL A 73 13.14 16.33 -10.03
C VAL A 73 13.02 14.80 -10.11
N PHE A 74 11.79 14.26 -10.12
CA PHE A 74 11.51 12.82 -10.18
C PHE A 74 11.23 12.33 -11.62
N GLY A 75 11.74 13.02 -12.64
CA GLY A 75 11.66 12.59 -14.03
C GLY A 75 10.23 12.37 -14.54
N LYS A 76 10.03 11.32 -15.34
CA LYS A 76 8.74 11.01 -15.97
C LYS A 76 7.60 10.75 -14.96
N PRO A 77 7.81 9.96 -13.88
CA PRO A 77 6.81 9.82 -12.80
C PRO A 77 6.40 11.16 -12.20
N GLY A 78 7.37 12.05 -11.96
CA GLY A 78 7.14 13.40 -11.43
C GLY A 78 6.30 14.26 -12.36
N ARG A 79 6.69 14.31 -13.64
CA ARG A 79 5.94 14.99 -14.70
C ARG A 79 4.48 14.53 -14.76
N ASN A 80 4.23 13.22 -14.77
CA ASN A 80 2.87 12.68 -14.83
C ASN A 80 2.01 13.17 -13.65
N LYS A 81 2.59 13.18 -12.44
CA LYS A 81 1.91 13.66 -11.23
C LYS A 81 1.67 15.16 -11.21
N ILE A 82 2.57 15.94 -11.81
CA ILE A 82 2.35 17.39 -11.99
C ILE A 82 1.11 17.63 -12.86
N HIS A 83 0.97 16.93 -13.99
CA HIS A 83 -0.23 17.06 -14.82
C HIS A 83 -1.49 16.61 -14.07
N GLU A 84 -1.45 15.45 -13.43
CA GLU A 84 -2.56 14.91 -12.64
C GLU A 84 -3.06 15.92 -11.58
N PHE A 85 -2.15 16.47 -10.77
CA PHE A 85 -2.51 17.40 -9.69
C PHE A 85 -2.85 18.79 -10.17
N SER A 86 -2.37 19.17 -11.36
CA SER A 86 -2.67 20.48 -11.92
C SER A 86 -4.00 20.50 -12.67
N GLN A 87 -4.59 19.36 -13.05
CA GLN A 87 -5.88 19.36 -13.78
C GLN A 87 -6.99 20.21 -13.13
N PRO A 88 -7.18 20.21 -11.79
CA PRO A 88 -8.19 21.05 -11.14
C PRO A 88 -7.74 22.50 -10.93
N TYR A 89 -6.49 22.85 -11.22
CA TYR A 89 -5.93 24.19 -10.98
C TYR A 89 -6.52 25.22 -11.96
N PRO A 90 -6.98 26.40 -11.50
CA PRO A 90 -7.75 27.33 -12.33
C PRO A 90 -7.09 27.81 -13.63
N ARG A 91 -5.75 27.81 -13.70
CA ARG A 91 -4.98 28.23 -14.89
C ARG A 91 -4.30 27.08 -15.60
N TYR A 92 -4.68 25.84 -15.32
CA TYR A 92 -4.03 24.70 -15.95
C TYR A 92 -4.24 24.68 -17.45
N THR A 93 -3.12 24.70 -18.17
CA THR A 93 -3.04 24.22 -19.55
C THR A 93 -1.85 23.27 -19.65
N GLU A 94 -1.97 22.25 -20.51
CA GLU A 94 -0.87 21.30 -20.72
C GLU A 94 0.41 22.03 -21.16
N ARG A 95 0.28 22.98 -22.09
CA ARG A 95 1.39 23.79 -22.60
C ARG A 95 2.07 24.64 -21.52
N GLU A 96 1.31 25.35 -20.69
CA GLU A 96 1.89 26.19 -19.63
C GLU A 96 2.55 25.34 -18.54
N THR A 97 1.92 24.21 -18.19
CA THR A 97 2.48 23.26 -17.22
C THR A 97 3.79 22.67 -17.71
N GLU A 98 3.88 22.29 -18.99
CA GLU A 98 5.15 21.82 -19.59
C GLU A 98 6.23 22.90 -19.57
N GLN A 99 5.87 24.14 -19.89
CA GLN A 99 6.80 25.26 -19.81
C GLN A 99 7.33 25.42 -18.38
N LYS A 100 6.46 25.30 -17.39
CA LYS A 100 6.80 25.38 -15.97
C LYS A 100 7.70 24.24 -15.52
N ILE A 101 7.43 23.01 -15.97
CA ILE A 101 8.31 21.85 -15.72
C ILE A 101 9.70 22.11 -16.30
N ALA A 102 9.80 22.60 -17.54
CA ALA A 102 11.07 22.92 -18.18
C ALA A 102 11.82 24.05 -17.46
N GLU A 103 11.11 25.08 -16.97
CA GLU A 103 11.68 26.16 -16.15
C GLU A 103 12.27 25.63 -14.84
N ALA A 104 11.55 24.74 -14.14
CA ALA A 104 12.00 24.13 -12.89
C ALA A 104 13.26 23.27 -13.10
N LEU A 105 13.31 22.51 -14.19
CA LEU A 105 14.47 21.68 -14.54
C LEU A 105 15.70 22.54 -14.91
N LYS A 106 15.52 23.61 -15.68
CA LYS A 106 16.60 24.58 -16.01
C LYS A 106 17.13 25.33 -14.80
N ALA A 107 16.31 25.55 -13.77
CA ALA A 107 16.77 26.10 -12.50
C ALA A 107 17.72 25.11 -11.78
N GLY A 108 17.41 23.81 -11.86
CA GLY A 108 18.26 22.72 -11.36
C GLY A 108 19.67 22.70 -11.95
N GLU A 109 19.81 23.01 -13.24
CA GLU A 109 21.11 23.10 -13.95
C GLU A 109 22.00 24.25 -13.44
N LYS A 110 21.43 25.23 -12.74
CA LYS A 110 22.15 26.37 -12.13
C LYS A 110 22.40 26.18 -10.63
N GLU A 111 22.47 24.92 -10.19
CA GLU A 111 22.63 24.49 -8.79
C GLU A 111 21.49 24.86 -7.83
N ILE A 112 20.38 25.39 -8.34
CA ILE A 112 19.19 25.73 -7.55
C ILE A 112 18.40 24.43 -7.32
N GLY A 113 18.52 23.85 -6.13
CA GLY A 113 17.81 22.63 -5.75
C GLY A 113 16.29 22.81 -5.62
N PRO A 114 15.54 21.71 -5.42
CA PRO A 114 14.10 21.78 -5.18
C PRO A 114 13.79 22.68 -3.97
N HIS A 115 12.65 23.38 -4.03
CA HIS A 115 12.22 24.27 -2.95
C HIS A 115 12.27 23.57 -1.59
N THR A 116 12.88 24.25 -0.61
CA THR A 116 13.12 23.71 0.73
C THR A 116 11.91 23.87 1.64
N CYS A 117 11.84 23.09 2.71
CA CYS A 117 10.82 23.26 3.75
C CYS A 117 10.86 24.67 4.35
N LEU A 118 12.07 25.24 4.49
CA LEU A 118 12.27 26.60 4.98
C LEU A 118 11.67 27.65 4.02
N PHE A 119 11.91 27.50 2.72
CA PHE A 119 11.33 28.38 1.70
C PHE A 119 9.80 28.32 1.71
N ILE A 120 9.23 27.11 1.77
CA ILE A 120 7.76 26.92 1.81
C ILE A 120 7.17 27.64 3.03
N GLN A 121 7.79 27.49 4.20
CA GLN A 121 7.33 28.12 5.43
C GLN A 121 7.45 29.65 5.39
N GLN A 122 8.57 30.18 4.91
CA GLN A 122 8.86 31.62 4.95
C GLN A 122 8.20 32.42 3.82
N ASN A 123 8.04 31.81 2.64
CA ASN A 123 7.64 32.51 1.42
C ASN A 123 6.27 32.12 0.89
N LEU A 124 5.72 30.96 1.27
CA LEU A 124 4.45 30.44 0.75
C LEU A 124 3.33 30.37 1.80
N GLY A 125 3.62 30.80 3.03
CA GLY A 125 2.64 30.86 4.12
C GLY A 125 2.11 29.50 4.59
N PHE A 126 2.77 28.40 4.21
CA PHE A 126 2.36 27.05 4.61
C PHE A 126 3.22 26.55 5.78
N SER A 127 2.59 26.31 6.92
CA SER A 127 3.28 25.75 8.10
C SER A 127 2.96 24.28 8.25
N CYS A 128 4.00 23.44 8.22
CA CYS A 128 3.87 22.01 8.50
C CYS A 128 3.64 21.76 10.00
N PRO A 129 2.85 20.74 10.38
CA PRO A 129 2.64 20.37 11.78
C PRO A 129 3.93 19.93 12.48
N ASP A 130 3.89 19.84 13.80
CA ASP A 130 5.07 19.52 14.63
C ASP A 130 5.55 18.09 14.45
N ASP A 131 4.65 17.17 14.12
CA ASP A 131 4.94 15.76 13.89
C ASP A 131 5.43 15.46 12.45
N CYS A 132 5.64 16.50 11.63
CA CYS A 132 6.07 16.39 10.23
C CYS A 132 7.32 15.52 10.07
N LEU A 133 7.22 14.50 9.20
CA LEU A 133 8.28 13.52 9.00
C LEU A 133 9.57 14.15 8.44
N ALA A 134 9.48 15.22 7.65
CA ALA A 134 10.67 15.94 7.19
C ALA A 134 11.51 16.50 8.36
N LYS A 135 10.86 17.00 9.42
CA LYS A 135 11.55 17.49 10.63
C LYS A 135 12.19 16.34 11.40
N LYS A 136 11.43 15.25 11.62
CA LYS A 136 11.91 14.04 12.34
C LYS A 136 13.10 13.39 11.64
N GLU A 137 13.04 13.30 10.32
CA GLU A 137 14.07 12.65 9.49
C GLU A 137 15.23 13.59 9.10
N GLY A 138 15.24 14.85 9.54
CA GLY A 138 16.28 15.81 9.19
C GLY A 138 16.34 16.17 7.69
N ALA A 139 15.24 16.00 6.96
CA ALA A 139 15.14 16.32 5.54
C ALA A 139 14.90 17.82 5.31
N LYS A 140 15.70 18.45 4.45
CA LYS A 140 15.65 19.91 4.20
C LYS A 140 14.59 20.34 3.18
N SER A 141 14.03 19.40 2.42
CA SER A 141 13.00 19.66 1.41
C SER A 141 12.03 18.49 1.30
N PRO A 142 10.80 18.70 0.78
CA PRO A 142 9.88 17.62 0.45
C PRO A 142 10.50 16.58 -0.48
N ALA A 143 11.17 17.03 -1.55
CA ALA A 143 11.87 16.13 -2.47
C ALA A 143 13.00 15.34 -1.78
N GLY A 144 13.73 15.98 -0.85
CA GLY A 144 14.76 15.30 -0.06
C GLY A 144 14.19 14.27 0.91
N LEU A 145 13.02 14.54 1.51
CA LEU A 145 12.30 13.55 2.33
C LEU A 145 11.87 12.36 1.48
N ALA A 146 11.23 12.63 0.34
CA ALA A 146 10.77 11.61 -0.59
C ALA A 146 11.90 10.69 -1.06
N ALA A 147 13.03 11.27 -1.46
CA ALA A 147 14.20 10.50 -1.84
C ALA A 147 14.82 9.72 -0.67
N LYS A 148 14.82 10.28 0.55
CA LYS A 148 15.29 9.57 1.75
C LYS A 148 14.39 8.37 2.06
N LEU A 149 13.07 8.54 1.98
CA LEU A 149 12.10 7.47 2.21
C LEU A 149 12.10 6.42 1.11
N ALA A 150 12.30 6.81 -0.15
CA ALA A 150 12.51 5.86 -1.24
C ALA A 150 13.86 5.17 -1.16
N ALA A 151 14.90 5.82 -0.66
CA ALA A 151 16.19 5.20 -0.38
C ALA A 151 16.09 4.16 0.75
N LEU A 152 15.19 4.35 1.73
CA LEU A 152 14.82 3.29 2.68
C LEU A 152 14.06 2.12 2.01
N GLY A 153 13.51 2.34 0.81
CA GLY A 153 12.97 1.31 -0.06
C GLY A 153 13.94 0.82 -1.14
N VAL A 154 15.21 1.28 -1.13
CA VAL A 154 16.30 0.63 -1.86
C VAL A 154 16.77 -0.50 -0.96
N PHE A 155 16.25 -1.68 -1.23
CA PHE A 155 16.54 -2.85 -0.44
C PHE A 155 18.04 -3.16 -0.50
N ASN A 156 18.64 -3.31 0.68
CA ASN A 156 20.03 -3.74 0.79
C ASN A 156 20.23 -5.08 0.07
N LEU A 157 21.45 -5.32 -0.44
CA LEU A 157 21.82 -6.61 -1.06
C LEU A 157 22.10 -7.67 0.02
N THR A 158 21.07 -7.96 0.82
CA THR A 158 21.10 -8.86 1.99
C THR A 158 19.83 -9.70 2.04
N ASP A 159 19.79 -10.69 2.94
CA ASP A 159 18.60 -11.52 3.14
C ASP A 159 17.43 -10.74 3.74
N LEU A 160 17.72 -9.76 4.60
CA LEU A 160 16.73 -8.82 5.13
C LEU A 160 16.19 -7.93 4.02
N GLY A 161 17.05 -7.37 3.18
CA GLY A 161 16.60 -6.60 2.02
C GLY A 161 15.73 -7.44 1.08
N ASN A 162 16.03 -8.73 0.91
CA ASN A 162 15.18 -9.63 0.16
C ASN A 162 13.82 -9.89 0.85
N ALA A 163 13.78 -9.97 2.17
CA ALA A 163 12.53 -10.11 2.92
C ALA A 163 11.64 -8.86 2.73
N GLU A 164 12.23 -7.68 2.82
CA GLU A 164 11.57 -6.41 2.53
C GLU A 164 11.06 -6.37 1.06
N ARG A 165 11.83 -6.92 0.09
CA ARG A 165 11.37 -7.07 -1.31
C ARG A 165 10.14 -7.97 -1.41
N LEU A 166 10.15 -9.11 -0.72
CA LEU A 166 9.03 -10.06 -0.70
C LEU A 166 7.78 -9.39 -0.14
N VAL A 167 7.90 -8.64 0.96
CA VAL A 167 6.80 -7.90 1.58
C VAL A 167 6.32 -6.76 0.69
N ARG A 168 7.20 -6.03 0.02
CA ARG A 168 6.82 -4.96 -0.92
C ARG A 168 5.98 -5.49 -2.08
N ARG A 169 6.33 -6.67 -2.61
CA ARG A 169 5.64 -7.29 -3.76
C ARG A 169 4.37 -8.03 -3.35
N HIS A 170 4.41 -8.76 -2.24
CA HIS A 170 3.37 -9.74 -1.91
C HIS A 170 2.73 -9.54 -0.52
N GLY A 171 3.23 -8.62 0.30
CA GLY A 171 2.82 -8.41 1.70
C GLY A 171 1.33 -8.14 1.91
N LYS A 172 0.63 -7.58 0.92
CA LYS A 172 -0.84 -7.40 0.99
C LYS A 172 -1.62 -8.72 0.92
N ASN A 173 -1.00 -9.80 0.45
CA ASN A 173 -1.63 -11.10 0.19
C ASN A 173 -1.07 -12.23 1.06
N ILE A 174 -0.14 -11.94 1.97
CA ILE A 174 0.45 -12.94 2.86
C ILE A 174 0.36 -12.47 4.31
N ARG A 175 0.11 -13.39 5.23
CA ARG A 175 0.18 -13.17 6.67
C ARG A 175 0.88 -14.35 7.32
N TYR A 176 1.47 -14.15 8.48
CA TYR A 176 2.10 -15.22 9.24
C TYR A 176 1.54 -15.31 10.65
N SER A 177 1.10 -16.50 11.03
CA SER A 177 0.66 -16.81 12.39
C SER A 177 1.77 -17.53 13.12
N GLU A 178 2.37 -16.87 14.12
CA GLU A 178 3.37 -17.48 15.00
C GLU A 178 2.75 -18.61 15.84
N GLU A 179 1.52 -18.43 16.30
CA GLU A 179 0.78 -19.42 17.09
C GLU A 179 0.62 -20.76 16.36
N ARG A 180 0.42 -20.72 15.03
CA ARG A 180 0.33 -21.93 14.20
C ARG A 180 1.63 -22.28 13.48
N ARG A 181 2.67 -21.43 13.61
CA ARG A 181 3.91 -21.45 12.83
C ARG A 181 3.65 -21.65 11.33
N ARG A 182 2.73 -20.83 10.79
CA ARG A 182 2.23 -21.03 9.43
C ARG A 182 1.81 -19.75 8.74
N TRP A 183 2.06 -19.72 7.44
CA TRP A 183 1.61 -18.67 6.55
C TRP A 183 0.13 -18.83 6.16
N LEU A 184 -0.52 -17.69 5.93
CA LEU A 184 -1.79 -17.59 5.22
C LEU A 184 -1.59 -16.81 3.92
N ILE A 185 -2.37 -17.16 2.91
CA ILE A 185 -2.37 -16.51 1.61
C ILE A 185 -3.78 -16.10 1.23
N TRP A 186 -3.91 -14.86 0.77
CA TRP A 186 -5.15 -14.35 0.24
C TRP A 186 -5.39 -14.86 -1.19
N HIS A 187 -6.47 -15.62 -1.37
CA HIS A 187 -6.87 -16.19 -2.67
C HIS A 187 -7.90 -15.33 -3.44
N GLY A 188 -8.03 -14.04 -3.09
CA GLY A 188 -9.01 -13.13 -3.70
C GLY A 188 -10.37 -13.13 -3.02
N LYS A 189 -10.70 -14.17 -2.25
CA LYS A 189 -12.00 -14.33 -1.56
C LYS A 189 -11.90 -14.75 -0.09
N VAL A 190 -10.80 -15.39 0.29
CA VAL A 190 -10.61 -15.98 1.62
C VAL A 190 -9.11 -16.10 1.88
N TRP A 191 -8.72 -16.04 3.16
CA TRP A 191 -7.38 -16.38 3.62
C TRP A 191 -7.27 -17.89 3.81
N GLU A 192 -6.34 -18.52 3.12
CA GLU A 192 -6.09 -19.95 3.22
C GLU A 192 -4.73 -20.22 3.85
N TRP A 193 -4.66 -21.25 4.70
CA TRP A 193 -3.40 -21.72 5.24
C TRP A 193 -2.51 -22.28 4.13
N ASP A 194 -1.25 -21.87 4.09
CA ASP A 194 -0.31 -22.33 3.08
C ASP A 194 0.23 -23.72 3.43
N PHE A 195 -0.42 -24.77 2.92
CA PHE A 195 0.07 -26.15 3.00
C PHE A 195 1.00 -26.52 1.83
N GLY A 196 1.07 -25.71 0.78
CA GLY A 196 1.75 -26.02 -0.48
C GLY A 196 3.06 -25.26 -0.69
N ALA A 197 3.58 -24.59 0.33
CA ALA A 197 4.76 -23.71 0.24
C ALA A 197 4.64 -22.65 -0.88
N LYS A 198 3.43 -22.10 -1.07
CA LYS A 198 3.17 -21.02 -2.01
C LYS A 198 3.97 -19.76 -1.65
N VAL A 199 4.17 -19.43 -0.37
CA VAL A 199 5.04 -18.28 0.02
C VAL A 199 6.48 -18.48 -0.45
N MET A 200 7.00 -19.71 -0.40
CA MET A 200 8.32 -20.04 -0.96
C MET A 200 8.36 -19.86 -2.48
N SER A 201 7.26 -20.11 -3.18
CA SER A 201 7.14 -19.82 -4.61
C SER A 201 7.19 -18.31 -4.90
N LEU A 202 6.55 -17.49 -4.05
CA LEU A 202 6.63 -16.02 -4.13
C LEU A 202 8.03 -15.50 -3.81
N ALA A 203 8.76 -16.14 -2.89
CA ALA A 203 10.16 -15.81 -2.61
C ALA A 203 11.07 -16.07 -3.83
N LYS A 204 10.87 -17.19 -4.53
CA LYS A 204 11.59 -17.49 -5.79
C LYS A 204 11.28 -16.46 -6.87
N GLU A 205 10.01 -16.07 -7.00
CA GLU A 205 9.61 -15.00 -7.93
C GLU A 205 10.28 -13.67 -7.55
N THR A 206 10.33 -13.34 -6.26
CA THR A 206 10.99 -12.13 -5.74
C THR A 206 12.48 -12.12 -6.07
N ALA A 207 13.19 -13.23 -5.83
CA ALA A 207 14.62 -13.35 -6.17
C ALA A 207 14.88 -13.14 -7.67
N ARG A 208 14.07 -13.78 -8.54
CA ARG A 208 14.18 -13.63 -10.00
C ARG A 208 13.91 -12.20 -10.48
N ASN A 209 13.02 -11.48 -9.79
CA ASN A 209 12.72 -10.09 -10.13
C ASN A 209 13.90 -9.13 -9.88
N ILE A 210 14.89 -9.50 -9.06
CA ILE A 210 16.11 -8.69 -8.87
C ILE A 210 16.86 -8.51 -10.19
N LEU A 211 16.77 -9.47 -11.13
CA LEU A 211 17.35 -9.32 -12.47
C LEU A 211 16.67 -8.24 -13.31
N ARG A 212 15.37 -7.97 -13.08
CA ARG A 212 14.66 -6.88 -13.76
C ARG A 212 15.18 -5.54 -13.25
N GLU A 213 15.39 -5.43 -11.94
CA GLU A 213 15.98 -4.23 -11.34
C GLU A 213 17.40 -3.98 -11.84
N ALA A 214 18.18 -5.05 -12.03
CA ALA A 214 19.50 -4.94 -12.65
C ALA A 214 19.42 -4.45 -14.11
N ALA A 215 18.39 -4.86 -14.86
CA ALA A 215 18.20 -4.43 -16.25
C ALA A 215 17.85 -2.94 -16.37
N ASP A 216 17.15 -2.40 -15.38
CA ASP A 216 16.76 -0.98 -15.32
C ASP A 216 17.86 -0.08 -14.72
N GLU A 217 18.89 -0.66 -14.10
CA GLU A 217 20.03 0.06 -13.53
C GLU A 217 20.95 0.62 -14.64
N LYS A 218 21.23 1.92 -14.55
CA LYS A 218 22.04 2.67 -15.53
C LYS A 218 23.52 2.60 -15.21
N ASP A 219 23.88 2.52 -13.93
CA ASP A 219 25.27 2.41 -13.50
C ASP A 219 25.78 0.98 -13.66
N ASP A 220 26.82 0.82 -14.48
CA ASP A 220 27.38 -0.49 -14.85
C ASP A 220 27.86 -1.31 -13.65
N ASP A 221 28.42 -0.67 -12.62
CA ASP A 221 28.96 -1.36 -11.47
C ASP A 221 27.86 -1.76 -10.48
N GLN A 222 26.88 -0.89 -10.24
CA GLN A 222 25.67 -1.24 -9.48
C GLN A 222 24.87 -2.35 -10.16
N ARG A 223 24.73 -2.31 -11.50
CA ARG A 223 24.10 -3.36 -12.27
C ARG A 223 24.79 -4.72 -12.08
N LYS A 224 26.13 -4.75 -12.13
CA LYS A 224 26.90 -5.98 -11.87
C LYS A 224 26.65 -6.52 -10.46
N GLU A 225 26.60 -5.65 -9.45
CA GLU A 225 26.32 -6.06 -8.07
C GLU A 225 24.90 -6.60 -7.89
N LEU A 226 23.90 -5.98 -8.54
CA LEU A 226 22.52 -6.49 -8.56
C LEU A 226 22.42 -7.86 -9.23
N VAL A 227 23.10 -8.08 -10.36
CA VAL A 227 23.13 -9.40 -11.02
C VAL A 227 23.77 -10.44 -10.11
N LYS A 228 24.91 -10.13 -9.47
CA LYS A 228 25.55 -11.04 -8.51
C LYS A 228 24.62 -11.36 -7.34
N HIS A 229 23.94 -10.36 -6.80
CA HIS A 229 22.99 -10.53 -5.70
C HIS A 229 21.79 -11.38 -6.10
N ALA A 230 21.24 -11.16 -7.30
CA ALA A 230 20.13 -11.96 -7.84
C ALA A 230 20.48 -13.45 -7.89
N VAL A 231 21.62 -13.79 -8.50
CA VAL A 231 22.09 -15.19 -8.62
C VAL A 231 22.30 -15.83 -7.25
N ARG A 232 22.89 -15.10 -6.29
CA ARG A 232 23.07 -15.61 -4.91
C ARG A 232 21.73 -15.84 -4.20
N SER A 233 20.76 -14.97 -4.42
CA SER A 233 19.45 -14.98 -3.76
C SER A 233 18.57 -16.16 -4.17
N GLU A 234 18.88 -16.84 -5.28
CA GLU A 234 18.16 -18.04 -5.72
C GLU A 234 18.54 -19.32 -4.95
N SER A 235 19.60 -19.29 -4.14
CA SER A 235 19.99 -20.45 -3.33
C SER A 235 18.95 -20.77 -2.23
N GLU A 236 18.77 -22.06 -1.92
CA GLU A 236 17.79 -22.53 -0.91
C GLU A 236 17.97 -21.84 0.45
N ALA A 237 19.21 -21.71 0.91
CA ALA A 237 19.52 -21.05 2.17
C ALA A 237 19.05 -19.58 2.19
N ARG A 238 19.23 -18.87 1.08
CA ARG A 238 18.86 -17.45 0.94
C ARG A 238 17.36 -17.26 0.78
N LEU A 239 16.70 -18.14 0.03
CA LEU A 239 15.24 -18.18 -0.08
C LEU A 239 14.59 -18.46 1.28
N THR A 240 15.15 -19.40 2.04
CA THR A 240 14.67 -19.72 3.39
C THR A 240 14.89 -18.56 4.35
N ALA A 241 16.07 -17.93 4.32
CA ALA A 241 16.37 -16.74 5.13
C ALA A 241 15.40 -15.59 4.82
N MET A 242 15.15 -15.31 3.53
CA MET A 242 14.18 -14.31 3.07
C MET A 242 12.78 -14.56 3.64
N VAL A 243 12.26 -15.79 3.51
CA VAL A 243 10.93 -16.15 4.01
C VAL A 243 10.88 -16.06 5.54
N ASN A 244 11.94 -16.49 6.25
CA ASN A 244 11.96 -16.45 7.70
C ASN A 244 11.99 -15.01 8.23
N LEU A 245 12.83 -14.14 7.67
CA LEU A 245 12.92 -12.74 8.07
C LEU A 245 11.60 -11.99 7.77
N ALA A 246 10.93 -12.33 6.67
CA ALA A 246 9.64 -11.71 6.30
C ALA A 246 8.53 -11.94 7.35
N GLN A 247 8.63 -12.97 8.19
CA GLN A 247 7.61 -13.29 9.20
C GLN A 247 7.40 -12.16 10.22
N SER A 248 8.45 -11.41 10.52
CA SER A 248 8.44 -10.31 11.50
C SER A 248 8.30 -8.92 10.89
N GLU A 249 8.22 -8.82 9.56
CA GLU A 249 8.11 -7.52 8.89
C GLU A 249 6.76 -6.85 9.16
N PRO A 250 6.70 -5.50 9.22
CA PRO A 250 5.46 -4.79 9.49
C PRO A 250 4.30 -5.18 8.57
N GLY A 251 3.15 -5.51 9.17
CA GLY A 251 1.94 -5.91 8.45
C GLY A 251 1.87 -7.38 8.04
N ILE A 252 2.89 -8.19 8.37
CA ILE A 252 2.90 -9.63 8.11
C ILE A 252 2.36 -10.47 9.28
N PRO A 253 2.78 -10.25 10.54
CA PRO A 253 2.24 -11.02 11.67
C PRO A 253 0.72 -10.88 11.80
N VAL A 254 0.05 -11.98 12.16
CA VAL A 254 -1.38 -12.02 12.51
C VAL A 254 -1.62 -12.95 13.69
N GLN A 255 -2.47 -12.53 14.63
CA GLN A 255 -2.91 -13.33 15.79
C GLN A 255 -4.23 -14.05 15.48
N ASN A 256 -4.49 -15.21 16.10
CA ASN A 256 -5.77 -15.93 15.91
C ASN A 256 -6.98 -15.04 16.21
N LYS A 257 -6.88 -14.13 17.18
CA LYS A 257 -7.99 -13.25 17.59
C LYS A 257 -8.39 -12.24 16.50
N GLU A 258 -7.51 -11.98 15.54
CA GLU A 258 -7.76 -11.09 14.41
C GLU A 258 -8.46 -11.84 13.27
N LEU A 259 -8.19 -13.14 13.14
CA LEU A 259 -8.83 -14.02 12.16
C LEU A 259 -10.29 -14.29 12.51
N ASN A 260 -11.19 -14.13 11.53
CA ASN A 260 -12.64 -14.28 11.73
C ASN A 260 -13.19 -13.45 12.91
N SER A 261 -12.63 -12.26 13.15
CA SER A 261 -12.92 -11.45 14.34
C SER A 261 -14.31 -10.80 14.34
N ASN A 262 -14.91 -10.59 13.16
CA ASN A 262 -16.26 -10.03 13.06
C ASN A 262 -17.32 -11.17 13.11
N PRO A 263 -18.10 -11.29 14.20
CA PRO A 263 -19.05 -12.39 14.37
C PRO A 263 -20.27 -12.28 13.44
N TRP A 264 -20.46 -11.17 12.74
CA TRP A 264 -21.59 -10.95 11.84
C TRP A 264 -21.24 -11.13 10.37
N PHE A 265 -19.98 -11.45 10.05
CA PHE A 265 -19.55 -11.66 8.66
C PHE A 265 -19.60 -13.14 8.30
N PHE A 266 -20.36 -13.45 7.27
CA PHE A 266 -20.54 -14.81 6.77
C PHE A 266 -20.13 -14.89 5.30
N ASN A 267 -19.03 -15.59 5.03
CA ASN A 267 -18.36 -15.55 3.74
C ASN A 267 -18.87 -16.64 2.77
N CYS A 268 -19.44 -16.22 1.65
CA CYS A 268 -20.05 -17.03 0.60
C CYS A 268 -19.19 -17.02 -0.68
N LEU A 269 -19.57 -17.76 -1.72
CA LEU A 269 -18.84 -17.78 -3.00
C LEU A 269 -18.86 -16.42 -3.74
N ASN A 270 -19.96 -15.66 -3.57
CA ASN A 270 -20.23 -14.39 -4.25
C ASN A 270 -19.95 -13.14 -3.40
N GLY A 271 -19.61 -13.27 -2.11
CA GLY A 271 -19.28 -12.12 -1.25
C GLY A 271 -19.35 -12.47 0.23
N THR A 272 -19.13 -11.47 1.07
CA THR A 272 -19.31 -11.55 2.52
C THR A 272 -20.68 -10.98 2.89
N VAL A 273 -21.54 -11.79 3.49
CA VAL A 273 -22.85 -11.35 3.96
C VAL A 273 -22.68 -10.73 5.35
N ASN A 274 -23.20 -9.52 5.53
CA ASN A 274 -23.40 -8.94 6.86
C ASN A 274 -24.70 -9.49 7.45
N LEU A 275 -24.60 -10.43 8.39
CA LEU A 275 -25.75 -11.11 9.00
C LEU A 275 -26.69 -10.18 9.78
N ARG A 276 -26.26 -8.96 10.15
CA ARG A 276 -27.14 -7.98 10.79
C ARG A 276 -28.08 -7.29 9.81
N THR A 277 -27.59 -7.01 8.60
CA THR A 277 -28.32 -6.21 7.60
C THR A 277 -28.86 -7.07 6.45
N GLY A 278 -28.31 -8.27 6.24
CA GLY A 278 -28.56 -9.08 5.05
C GLY A 278 -27.82 -8.58 3.80
N GLU A 279 -26.99 -7.56 3.92
CA GLU A 279 -26.27 -6.98 2.78
C GLU A 279 -25.12 -7.88 2.32
N LEU A 280 -25.01 -8.06 1.00
CA LEU A 280 -23.90 -8.77 0.37
C LEU A 280 -22.78 -7.78 0.01
N LEU A 281 -21.66 -7.89 0.71
CA LEU A 281 -20.47 -7.06 0.49
C LEU A 281 -19.46 -7.80 -0.41
N PRO A 282 -18.63 -7.07 -1.18
CA PRO A 282 -17.52 -7.67 -1.90
C PRO A 282 -16.51 -8.30 -0.92
N HIS A 283 -15.80 -9.33 -1.38
CA HIS A 283 -14.72 -9.93 -0.61
C HIS A 283 -13.65 -8.91 -0.26
N ASN A 284 -13.34 -8.80 1.03
CA ASN A 284 -12.31 -7.89 1.51
C ASN A 284 -11.23 -8.66 2.28
N ARG A 285 -9.98 -8.44 1.89
CA ARG A 285 -8.80 -9.04 2.53
C ARG A 285 -8.65 -8.60 3.99
N GLU A 286 -9.07 -7.37 4.31
CA GLU A 286 -8.90 -6.80 5.64
C GLU A 286 -9.86 -7.41 6.67
N ASP A 287 -10.88 -8.15 6.22
CA ASP A 287 -11.81 -8.86 7.11
C ASP A 287 -11.18 -10.11 7.74
N LEU A 288 -10.01 -10.56 7.26
CA LEU A 288 -9.23 -11.70 7.78
C LEU A 288 -10.06 -12.99 7.95
N ILE A 289 -11.01 -13.22 7.04
CA ILE A 289 -11.86 -14.40 7.06
C ILE A 289 -11.11 -15.61 6.47
N THR A 290 -11.09 -16.73 7.20
CA THR A 290 -10.40 -17.97 6.81
C THR A 290 -11.33 -19.12 6.43
N ILE A 291 -12.65 -18.92 6.55
CA ILE A 291 -13.67 -19.91 6.22
C ILE A 291 -14.57 -19.32 5.14
N ARG A 292 -14.92 -20.13 4.13
CA ARG A 292 -15.87 -19.75 3.08
C ARG A 292 -16.80 -20.93 2.83
N VAL A 293 -18.11 -20.67 2.84
CA VAL A 293 -19.09 -21.69 2.48
C VAL A 293 -19.24 -21.83 0.96
N PRO A 294 -19.44 -23.05 0.43
CA PRO A 294 -19.48 -23.30 -1.00
C PRO A 294 -20.85 -23.00 -1.62
N VAL A 295 -21.48 -21.88 -1.24
CA VAL A 295 -22.80 -21.46 -1.73
C VAL A 295 -22.78 -19.98 -2.11
N ASN A 296 -23.60 -19.59 -3.08
CA ASN A 296 -23.89 -18.17 -3.36
C ASN A 296 -25.04 -17.71 -2.44
N TYR A 297 -24.90 -16.54 -1.85
CA TYR A 297 -25.99 -15.90 -1.12
C TYR A 297 -26.97 -15.25 -2.09
N ASP A 298 -28.25 -15.58 -1.93
CA ASP A 298 -29.37 -14.95 -2.61
C ASP A 298 -30.45 -14.64 -1.56
N PRO A 299 -30.74 -13.35 -1.26
CA PRO A 299 -31.72 -12.98 -0.24
C PRO A 299 -33.15 -13.37 -0.64
N MET A 300 -33.41 -13.63 -1.94
CA MET A 300 -34.73 -14.00 -2.47
C MET A 300 -34.87 -15.51 -2.69
N ALA A 301 -33.85 -16.30 -2.33
CA ALA A 301 -33.89 -17.75 -2.54
C ALA A 301 -35.05 -18.41 -1.77
N PRO A 302 -35.90 -19.21 -2.45
CA PRO A 302 -36.94 -19.96 -1.76
C PRO A 302 -36.34 -21.08 -0.92
N CYS A 303 -36.89 -21.30 0.27
CA CYS A 303 -36.42 -22.33 1.21
C CYS A 303 -37.49 -23.41 1.48
N LYS A 304 -38.20 -23.86 0.43
CA LYS A 304 -39.34 -24.79 0.53
C LYS A 304 -39.03 -26.04 1.35
N LEU A 305 -37.91 -26.72 1.04
CA LEU A 305 -37.48 -27.92 1.75
C LEU A 305 -37.22 -27.66 3.23
N TRP A 306 -36.67 -26.49 3.57
CA TRP A 306 -36.41 -26.09 4.96
C TRP A 306 -37.70 -25.83 5.73
N LEU A 307 -38.67 -25.14 5.11
CA LEU A 307 -39.97 -24.88 5.73
C LEU A 307 -40.79 -26.17 5.90
N GLU A 308 -40.80 -27.04 4.90
CA GLU A 308 -41.44 -28.37 4.98
C GLU A 308 -40.78 -29.23 6.06
N PHE A 309 -39.45 -29.22 6.16
CA PHE A 309 -38.72 -29.90 7.22
C PHE A 309 -39.11 -29.41 8.62
N LEU A 310 -39.14 -28.08 8.83
CA LEU A 310 -39.54 -27.50 10.13
C LEU A 310 -40.98 -27.88 10.49
N ASP A 311 -41.92 -27.80 9.55
CA ASP A 311 -43.31 -28.19 9.79
C ASP A 311 -43.42 -29.67 10.21
N GLN A 312 -42.73 -30.55 9.48
CA GLN A 312 -42.71 -31.99 9.75
C GLN A 312 -42.12 -32.33 11.13
N VAL A 313 -40.95 -31.77 11.49
CA VAL A 313 -40.27 -32.13 12.75
C VAL A 313 -40.92 -31.51 13.98
N THR A 314 -41.68 -30.43 13.81
CA THR A 314 -42.39 -29.76 14.91
C THR A 314 -43.86 -30.16 15.01
N GLY A 315 -44.38 -30.92 14.05
CA GLY A 315 -45.81 -31.28 13.97
C GLY A 315 -46.71 -30.04 13.87
N GLY A 316 -46.27 -29.01 13.14
CA GLY A 316 -46.99 -27.73 13.01
C GLY A 316 -46.86 -26.78 14.21
N ASN A 317 -46.06 -27.11 15.24
CA ASN A 317 -45.83 -26.20 16.37
C ASN A 317 -44.98 -24.99 15.93
N THR A 318 -45.64 -23.86 15.70
CA THR A 318 -45.03 -22.63 15.19
C THR A 318 -43.97 -22.04 16.14
N GLU A 319 -44.17 -22.11 17.45
CA GLU A 319 -43.21 -21.57 18.43
C GLU A 319 -41.91 -22.37 18.42
N LEU A 320 -42.03 -23.71 18.38
CA LEU A 320 -40.88 -24.60 18.26
C LEU A 320 -40.16 -24.40 16.92
N ALA A 321 -40.89 -24.24 15.83
CA ALA A 321 -40.30 -23.99 14.51
C ALA A 321 -39.49 -22.68 14.49
N GLN A 322 -40.04 -21.59 15.05
CA GLN A 322 -39.34 -20.32 15.19
C GLN A 322 -38.13 -20.40 16.12
N TYR A 323 -38.20 -21.20 17.19
CA TYR A 323 -37.06 -21.46 18.05
C TYR A 323 -35.93 -22.18 17.30
N LEU A 324 -36.24 -23.26 16.58
CA LEU A 324 -35.26 -24.01 15.79
C LEU A 324 -34.62 -23.14 14.70
N GLN A 325 -35.43 -22.32 14.01
CA GLN A 325 -34.93 -21.37 13.02
C GLN A 325 -33.96 -20.35 13.65
N ARG A 326 -34.28 -19.82 14.84
CA ARG A 326 -33.37 -18.92 15.57
C ARG A 326 -32.10 -19.63 16.03
N ALA A 327 -32.19 -20.88 16.50
CA ALA A 327 -31.03 -21.66 16.93
C ALA A 327 -30.06 -21.93 15.77
N VAL A 328 -30.58 -22.32 14.60
CA VAL A 328 -29.78 -22.51 13.38
C VAL A 328 -29.26 -21.18 12.83
N GLY A 329 -30.06 -20.11 12.86
CA GLY A 329 -29.59 -18.78 12.48
C GLY A 329 -28.47 -18.26 13.38
N TYR A 330 -28.56 -18.52 14.69
CA TYR A 330 -27.55 -18.12 15.67
C TYR A 330 -26.22 -18.84 15.41
N SER A 331 -26.23 -20.11 15.00
CA SER A 331 -25.00 -20.88 14.71
C SER A 331 -24.24 -20.40 13.46
N LEU A 332 -24.85 -19.56 12.61
CA LEU A 332 -24.16 -18.89 11.51
C LEU A 332 -23.30 -17.71 11.99
N THR A 333 -23.61 -17.17 13.17
CA THR A 333 -22.86 -16.05 13.76
C THR A 333 -21.67 -16.56 14.56
N GLY A 334 -20.63 -15.74 14.69
CA GLY A 334 -19.54 -15.97 15.64
C GLY A 334 -19.86 -15.51 17.07
N ASP A 335 -21.12 -15.17 17.36
CA ASP A 335 -21.53 -14.66 18.67
C ASP A 335 -21.62 -15.80 19.69
N MET A 336 -20.91 -15.69 20.80
CA MET A 336 -20.88 -16.70 21.86
C MET A 336 -21.66 -16.29 23.13
N ARG A 337 -22.39 -15.17 23.12
CA ARG A 337 -23.10 -14.64 24.30
C ARG A 337 -24.17 -15.58 24.87
N ALA A 338 -24.79 -16.41 24.04
CA ALA A 338 -25.82 -17.35 24.50
C ALA A 338 -25.24 -18.51 25.34
N GLN A 339 -23.93 -18.77 25.27
CA GLN A 339 -23.27 -19.91 25.93
C GLN A 339 -24.03 -21.23 25.73
N ALA A 340 -24.61 -21.43 24.54
CA ALA A 340 -25.47 -22.55 24.21
C ALA A 340 -24.79 -23.47 23.20
N LEU A 341 -25.00 -24.78 23.36
CA LEU A 341 -24.61 -25.79 22.40
C LEU A 341 -25.88 -26.45 21.83
N PHE A 342 -26.10 -26.32 20.53
CA PHE A 342 -27.27 -26.88 19.86
C PHE A 342 -26.95 -28.24 19.24
N PHE A 343 -27.62 -29.30 19.69
CA PHE A 343 -27.55 -30.62 19.07
C PHE A 343 -28.70 -30.79 18.09
N SER A 344 -28.41 -30.77 16.79
CA SER A 344 -29.39 -31.10 15.75
C SER A 344 -29.36 -32.61 15.51
N LEU A 345 -30.25 -33.34 16.17
CA LEU A 345 -30.41 -34.78 16.00
C LEU A 345 -31.61 -35.05 15.11
N TRP A 346 -31.40 -35.80 14.03
CA TRP A 346 -32.49 -36.33 13.21
C TRP A 346 -32.16 -37.76 12.79
N SER A 347 -33.16 -38.62 12.73
CA SER A 347 -33.05 -39.93 12.10
C SER A 347 -33.63 -39.85 10.68
N ARG A 348 -33.00 -40.54 9.74
CA ARG A 348 -33.69 -40.91 8.50
C ARG A 348 -34.66 -42.02 8.87
N GLN A 349 -35.96 -41.76 8.75
CA GLN A 349 -36.94 -42.84 8.63
C GLN A 349 -36.86 -43.43 7.23
#